data_AF-A0A519H9K5-F1
#
_entry.id   AF-A0A519H9K5-F1
#
_cell.length_a   1.000
_cell.length_b   1.000
_cell.length_c   1.000
_cell.angle_alpha   90.00
_cell.angle_beta   90.00
_cell.angle_gamma   90.00
#
_symmetry.space_group_name_H-M   'P 1'
#
loop_
_entity.id
_entity.type
_entity.pdbx_description
1 polymer ?
#
loop_
_entity_poly.entity_id
_entity_poly.type
_entity_poly.pdbx_seq_one_letter_code
_entity_poly.pdbx_strand_id
1 'polypeptide(L)' 'MTAKKKGLYANIHAKQERIAHGSGEHMRKAGEAGAPSAEDFKKAAKTEKPAKPARKSARKKS' A
#
# COMPACT_ATOMS: atom_id res chain seq x y z
N MET A 1 -22.54 -3.17 -6.27
CA MET A 1 -21.42 -2.21 -6.48
C MET A 1 -20.20 -2.71 -5.70
N THR A 2 -19.27 -3.41 -6.35
CA THR A 2 -18.12 -4.02 -5.67
C THR A 2 -17.13 -2.94 -5.24
N ALA A 3 -16.95 -2.73 -3.94
CA ALA A 3 -15.93 -1.83 -3.42
C ALA A 3 -14.56 -2.24 -3.97
N LYS A 4 -13.90 -1.34 -4.71
CA LYS A 4 -12.60 -1.62 -5.32
C LYS A 4 -11.60 -1.90 -4.20
N LYS A 5 -11.21 -3.17 -4.06
CA LYS A 5 -10.19 -3.57 -3.07
C LYS A 5 -8.92 -2.77 -3.33
N LYS A 6 -8.36 -2.19 -2.27
CA LYS A 6 -7.10 -1.46 -2.32
C LYS A 6 -5.97 -2.40 -2.75
N GLY A 7 -4.98 -1.87 -3.47
CA GLY A 7 -3.82 -2.64 -3.92
C GLY A 7 -2.96 -3.14 -2.77
N LEU A 8 -2.05 -4.08 -3.06
CA LEU A 8 -1.19 -4.74 -2.06
C LEU A 8 -0.45 -3.73 -1.18
N TYR A 9 0.26 -2.77 -1.77
CA TYR A 9 1.01 -1.76 -1.03
C TYR A 9 0.14 -0.87 -0.15
N ALA A 10 -1.05 -0.47 -0.63
CA ALA A 10 -1.98 0.31 0.17
C ALA A 10 -2.46 -0.46 1.41
N ASN A 11 -2.60 -1.79 1.31
CA ASN A 11 -2.95 -2.63 2.46
C ASN A 11 -1.76 -2.78 3.42
N ILE A 12 -0.53 -2.91 2.90
CA ILE A 12 0.69 -2.97 3.71
C ILE A 12 0.87 -1.67 4.51
N HIS A 13 0.74 -0.50 3.88
CA HIS A 13 0.82 0.80 4.56
C HIS A 13 -0.28 0.97 5.60
N ALA A 14 -1.53 0.64 5.26
CA ALA A 14 -2.63 0.72 6.23
C ALA A 14 -2.38 -0.18 7.45
N LYS A 15 -1.77 -1.36 7.26
CA LYS A 15 -1.39 -2.22 8.39
C LYS A 15 -0.25 -1.61 9.21
N GLN A 16 0.79 -1.07 8.56
CA GLN A 16 1.88 -0.38 9.26
C GLN A 16 1.37 0.77 10.12
N GLU A 17 0.42 1.55 9.62
CA GLU A 17 -0.23 2.63 10.38
C GLU A 17 -0.98 2.09 11.60
N ARG A 18 -1.78 1.02 11.45
CA ARG A 18 -2.46 0.40 12.61
C ARG A 18 -1.48 -0.07 13.69
N ILE A 19 -0.37 -0.68 13.27
CA ILE A 19 0.70 -1.11 14.18
C ILE A 19 1.30 0.11 14.89
N ALA A 20 1.59 1.18 14.16
CA ALA A 20 2.11 2.43 14.71
C ALA A 20 1.13 3.09 15.70
N HIS A 21 -0.18 2.97 15.46
CA HIS A 21 -1.23 3.42 16.37
C HIS A 21 -1.48 2.48 17.56
N GLY A 22 -0.72 1.38 17.69
CA GLY A 22 -0.81 0.49 18.84
C GLY A 22 -1.89 -0.58 18.73
N SER A 23 -2.23 -1.06 17.53
CA SER A 23 -3.22 -2.15 17.36
C SER A 23 -2.80 -3.50 17.93
N GLY A 24 -1.54 -3.66 18.37
CA GLY A 24 -0.98 -4.94 18.83
C GLY A 24 -0.74 -5.97 17.73
N GLU A 25 -1.05 -5.64 16.47
CA GLU A 25 -0.67 -6.47 15.31
C GLU A 25 0.84 -6.38 15.03
N HIS A 26 1.38 -7.35 14.28
CA HIS A 26 2.74 -7.29 13.74
C HIS A 26 2.75 -7.64 12.24
N MET A 27 3.80 -7.19 11.55
CA MET A 27 4.04 -7.62 10.17
C MET A 27 4.60 -9.04 10.19
N ARG A 28 4.08 -9.91 9.33
CA ARG A 28 4.64 -11.26 9.19
C ARG A 28 5.99 -11.19 8.49
N LYS A 29 6.91 -12.09 8.85
CA LYS A 29 8.21 -12.16 8.18
C LYS A 29 8.03 -12.70 6.76
N ALA A 30 8.95 -12.32 5.88
CA ALA A 30 9.00 -12.90 4.55
C ALA A 30 9.14 -14.43 4.63
N GLY A 31 8.29 -15.16 3.91
CA GLY A 31 8.29 -16.63 3.92
C GLY A 31 7.44 -17.30 5.00
N GLU A 32 6.89 -16.53 5.96
CA GLU A 32 5.93 -17.09 6.92
C GLU A 32 4.57 -17.35 6.25
N ALA A 33 3.82 -18.32 6.78
CA ALA A 33 2.48 -18.62 6.32
C ALA A 33 1.57 -17.36 6.36
N GLY A 34 1.08 -16.96 5.20
CA GLY A 34 0.21 -15.80 5.00
C GLY A 34 0.93 -14.43 5.02
N ALA A 35 2.25 -14.40 4.93
CA ALA A 35 2.95 -13.23 4.42
C ALA A 35 2.71 -13.09 2.90
N PRO A 36 2.71 -11.87 2.34
CA PRO A 36 2.66 -11.69 0.89
C PRO A 36 3.83 -12.42 0.21
N SER A 37 3.53 -13.15 -0.87
CA SER A 37 4.55 -13.86 -1.64
C SER A 37 5.30 -12.94 -2.59
N ALA A 38 6.46 -13.36 -3.08
CA ALA A 38 7.20 -12.64 -4.12
C ALA A 38 6.36 -12.46 -5.40
N GLU A 39 5.45 -13.39 -5.70
CA GLU A 39 4.54 -13.28 -6.84
C GLU A 39 3.49 -12.18 -6.64
N ASP A 40 2.99 -11.99 -5.41
CA ASP A 40 2.03 -10.94 -5.09
C ASP A 40 2.64 -9.56 -5.30
N PHE A 41 3.91 -9.38 -4.91
CA PHE A 41 4.65 -8.15 -5.18
C PHE A 41 4.84 -7.93 -6.69
N LYS A 42 5.19 -8.97 -7.45
CA LYS A 42 5.30 -8.87 -8.92
C LYS A 42 3.96 -8.52 -9.58
N LYS A 43 2.85 -9.10 -9.11
CA LYS A 43 1.49 -8.79 -9.62
C LYS A 43 1.10 -7.36 -9.25
N ALA A 44 1.37 -6.93 -8.03
CA ALA A 44 1.08 -5.58 -7.56
C ALA A 44 1.82 -4.52 -8.39
N ALA A 45 3.12 -4.70 -8.64
CA ALA A 45 3.92 -3.79 -9.45
C ALA A 45 3.36 -3.60 -10.88
N LYS A 46 2.81 -4.65 -11.49
CA LYS A 46 2.15 -4.55 -12.81
C LYS A 46 0.84 -3.75 -12.77
N THR A 47 0.19 -3.70 -11.61
CA THR A 47 -1.08 -2.98 -11.41
C THR A 47 -0.90 -1.56 -10.90
N GLU A 48 0.34 -1.18 -10.55
CA GLU A 48 0.65 0.18 -10.15
C GLU A 48 0.44 1.11 -11.33
N LYS A 49 -0.50 2.03 -11.17
CA LYS A 49 -0.65 3.12 -12.13
C LYS A 49 0.62 3.98 -12.04
N PRO A 50 1.22 4.39 -13.17
CA PRO A 50 2.30 5.36 -13.13
C PRO A 50 1.81 6.55 -12.31
N ALA A 51 2.57 6.92 -11.28
CA ALA A 51 2.26 8.08 -10.48
C ALA A 51 2.02 9.24 -11.44
N LYS A 52 0.79 9.76 -11.47
CA LYS A 52 0.51 10.97 -12.25
C LYS A 52 1.55 11.99 -11.79
N PRO A 53 2.34 12.60 -12.70
CA PRO A 53 3.32 13.59 -12.29
C PRO A 53 2.55 14.58 -11.43
N ALA A 54 3.01 14.76 -10.19
CA ALA A 54 2.36 15.64 -9.24
C ALA A 54 2.01 16.91 -10.01
N ARG A 55 0.71 17.13 -10.27
CA ARG A 55 0.24 18.39 -10.80
C ARG A 55 0.82 19.38 -9.80
N LYS A 56 1.82 20.15 -10.22
CA LYS A 56 2.39 21.24 -9.45
C LYS A 56 1.17 22.04 -9.04
N SER A 57 0.70 21.85 -7.80
CA SER A 57 -0.30 22.72 -7.24
C SER A 57 0.44 24.03 -7.20
N ALA A 58 0.09 24.90 -8.15
CA ALA A 58 0.42 26.29 -8.13
C ALA A 58 -0.11 26.80 -6.80
N ARG A 59 0.73 26.71 -5.77
CA ARG A 59 0.69 27.53 -4.59
C ARG A 59 0.89 28.94 -5.11
N LYS A 60 -0.20 29.55 -5.58
CA LYS A 60 -0.30 30.99 -5.66
C LYS A 60 -0.23 31.48 -4.22
N LYS A 61 0.99 31.82 -3.81
CA LYS A 61 1.21 32.81 -2.76
C LYS A 61 0.67 34.16 -3.27
N SER A 62 0.26 35.01 -2.33
CA SER A 62 -0.35 36.35 -2.47
C SER A 62 -1.76 36.39 -3.04
#